data_AF-V9LKB6-F1
#
_entry.id   AF-V9LKB6-F1
#
_cell.length_a   1.000
_cell.length_b   1.000
_cell.length_c   1.000
_cell.angle_alpha   90.00
_cell.angle_beta   90.00
_cell.angle_gamma   90.00
#
_symmetry.space_group_name_H-M   'P 1'
#
loop_
_entity.id
_entity.type
_entity.pdbx_description
1 polymer ?
#
loop_
_entity_poly.entity_id
_entity_poly.type
_entity_poly.pdbx_seq_one_letter_code
_entity_poly.pdbx_strand_id
1 'polypeptide(L)' 'MAGVMDTSPILTAKQANQLLRSKRSDRQLKAGFPDDPMREYLLYLQGLQRRADEQQLEHWLNPHCKPHCNSNWVSPI' A
#
# COMPACT_ATOMS: atom_id res chain seq x y z
N MET A 1 8.71 55.72 -3.32
CA MET A 1 8.31 54.37 -2.91
C MET A 1 9.16 53.38 -3.71
N ALA A 2 10.19 52.79 -3.10
CA ALA A 2 11.01 51.76 -3.72
C ALA A 2 10.67 50.44 -3.03
N GLY A 3 10.16 49.48 -3.80
CA GLY A 3 9.86 48.14 -3.32
C GLY A 3 11.14 47.45 -2.86
N VAL A 4 11.22 47.18 -1.56
CA VAL A 4 12.24 46.30 -0.99
C VAL A 4 11.89 44.90 -1.47
N MET A 5 12.73 44.36 -2.36
CA MET A 5 12.65 42.99 -2.84
C MET A 5 12.51 42.04 -1.64
N ASP A 6 11.56 41.11 -1.73
CA ASP A 6 11.33 40.00 -0.81
C ASP A 6 12.55 39.07 -0.76
N THR A 7 13.64 39.50 -0.12
CA THR A 7 14.77 38.64 0.15
C THR A 7 14.38 37.72 1.29
N SER A 8 14.23 36.43 1.00
CA SER A 8 14.09 35.41 2.04
C SER A 8 15.16 35.63 3.11
N PRO A 9 14.79 35.73 4.41
CA PRO A 9 15.74 36.10 5.45
C PRO A 9 16.90 35.10 5.47
N ILE A 10 18.13 35.60 5.62
CA ILE A 10 19.30 34.74 5.81
C ILE A 10 19.16 34.09 7.19
N LEU A 11 18.72 32.83 7.20
CA LEU A 11 18.52 32.07 8.42
C LEU A 11 19.83 31.41 8.86
N THR A 12 20.09 31.43 10.17
CA THR A 12 21.15 30.58 10.74
C THR A 12 20.76 29.11 10.61
N ALA A 13 21.75 28.22 10.55
CA ALA A 13 21.50 26.77 10.49
C ALA A 13 20.57 26.29 11.63
N LYS A 14 20.67 26.90 12.82
CA LYS A 14 19.80 26.58 13.96
C LYS A 14 18.34 26.98 13.70
N GLN A 15 18.10 28.18 13.19
CA GLN A 15 16.76 28.68 12.87
C GLN A 15 16.13 27.89 11.72
N ALA A 16 16.90 27.57 10.68
CA ALA A 16 16.44 26.74 9.57
C ALA A 16 16.02 25.34 10.07
N ASN A 17 16.84 24.70 10.92
CA ASN A 17 16.51 23.41 11.49
C ASN A 17 15.28 23.44 12.41
N GLN A 18 15.09 24.52 13.17
CA GLN A 18 13.90 24.68 14.02
C GLN A 18 12.63 24.83 13.17
N LEU A 19 12.68 25.60 12.09
CA LEU A 19 11.58 25.73 11.12
C LEU A 19 11.27 24.41 10.40
N LEU A 20 12.29 23.62 10.05
CA LEU A 20 12.07 22.30 9.44
C LEU A 20 11.42 21.31 10.43
N ARG A 21 11.79 21.38 11.72
CA ARG A 21 11.18 20.55 12.78
C ARG A 21 9.72 20.92 13.00
N SER A 22 9.38 22.21 13.07
CA SER A 22 7.98 22.64 13.24
C SER A 22 7.11 22.26 12.04
N LYS A 23 7.63 22.36 10.81
CA LYS A 23 6.91 21.90 9.61
C LYS A 23 6.67 20.39 9.57
N ARG A 24 7.59 19.58 10.13
CA ARG A 24 7.42 18.13 10.22
C ARG A 24 6.40 17.72 11.29
N SER A 25 6.29 18.48 12.38
CA SER A 25 5.27 18.23 13.42
C SER A 25 3.87 18.65 12.98
N ASP A 26 3.75 19.72 12.19
CA ASP A 26 2.47 20.25 11.70
C ASP A 26 1.89 19.39 10.56
N ARG A 27 2.77 18.65 9.87
CA ARG A 27 2.36 17.53 9.03
C ARG A 27 1.88 16.44 9.97
N GLN A 28 0.60 16.48 10.34
CA GLN A 28 -0.08 15.39 11.06
C GLN A 28 0.38 14.07 10.43
N LEU A 29 1.29 13.36 11.12
CA LEU A 29 1.55 11.98 10.79
C LEU A 29 0.20 11.32 11.03
N LYS A 30 -0.44 10.89 9.95
CA LYS A 30 -1.79 10.33 9.95
C LYS A 30 -1.90 9.39 11.15
N ALA A 31 -2.80 9.70 12.08
CA ALA A 31 -3.05 8.82 13.22
C ALA A 31 -3.48 7.46 12.66
N GLY A 32 -2.65 6.43 12.90
CA GLY A 32 -2.70 5.13 12.26
C GLY A 32 -1.29 4.65 11.92
N PHE A 33 -1.01 3.36 12.07
CA PHE A 33 0.26 2.79 11.61
C PHE A 33 0.42 3.13 10.12
N PRO A 34 1.65 3.41 9.62
CA PRO A 34 1.87 3.64 8.18
C PRO A 34 1.28 2.51 7.32
N ASP A 35 1.19 1.31 7.90
CA ASP A 35 0.74 0.09 7.26
C ASP A 35 -0.75 -0.20 7.44
N ASP A 36 -1.52 0.55 8.23
CA ASP A 36 -2.95 0.26 8.42
C ASP A 36 -3.76 0.17 7.10
N PRO A 37 -3.62 1.10 6.13
CA PRO A 37 -4.27 0.95 4.83
C PRO A 37 -3.72 -0.25 4.02
N MET A 38 -2.44 -0.59 4.20
CA MET A 38 -1.82 -1.74 3.54
C MET A 38 -2.35 -3.05 4.14
N ARG A 39 -2.53 -3.11 5.46
CA ARG A 39 -2.99 -4.27 6.21
C ARG A 39 -4.42 -4.64 5.84
N GLU A 40 -5.33 -3.66 5.76
CA GLU A 40 -6.71 -3.90 5.32
C GLU A 40 -6.77 -4.43 3.88
N TYR A 41 -5.96 -3.86 2.99
CA TYR A 41 -5.86 -4.32 1.61
C TYR A 41 -5.30 -5.74 1.50
N LEU A 42 -4.26 -6.07 2.26
CA LEU A 42 -3.70 -7.42 2.30
C LEU A 42 -4.71 -8.45 2.82
N LEU A 43 -5.50 -8.12 3.85
CA LEU A 43 -6.58 -9.00 4.35
C LEU A 43 -7.68 -9.20 3.30
N TYR A 44 -8.04 -8.15 2.56
CA TYR A 44 -8.97 -8.25 1.44
C TYR A 44 -8.44 -9.19 0.34
N LEU A 45 -7.18 -9.03 -0.06
CA LEU A 45 -6.52 -9.91 -1.04
C LEU A 45 -6.48 -11.37 -0.55
N GLN A 46 -6.18 -11.60 0.73
CA GLN A 46 -6.19 -12.95 1.31
C GLN A 46 -7.59 -13.59 1.23
N GLY A 47 -8.64 -12.81 1.45
CA GLY A 47 -10.03 -13.27 1.30
C GLY A 47 -10.38 -13.64 -0.15
N LEU A 48 -9.85 -12.90 -1.13
CA LEU A 48 -9.99 -13.25 -2.55
C LEU A 48 -9.26 -14.54 -2.91
N GLN A 49 -8.02 -14.69 -2.44
CA GLN A 49 -7.21 -15.90 -2.65
C GLN A 49 -7.96 -17.14 -2.14
N ARG A 50 -8.47 -17.09 -0.90
CA ARG A 50 -9.20 -18.22 -0.31
C ARG A 50 -10.41 -18.63 -1.16
N ARG A 51 -11.20 -17.65 -1.64
CA ARG A 51 -12.35 -17.94 -2.50
C ARG A 51 -11.93 -18.56 -3.84
N ALA A 52 -10.82 -18.09 -4.42
CA ALA A 52 -10.31 -18.67 -5.65
C ALA A 52 -9.87 -20.13 -5.42
N ASP A 53 -9.19 -20.41 -4.31
CA ASP A 53 -8.76 -21.77 -3.95
C ASP A 53 -9.96 -22.71 -3.72
N GLU A 54 -11.01 -22.22 -3.05
CA GLU A 54 -12.27 -22.95 -2.83
C GLU A 54 -12.95 -23.27 -4.18
N GLN A 55 -13.16 -22.28 -5.04
CA GLN A 55 -13.76 -22.47 -6.38
C GLN A 55 -12.94 -23.41 -7.25
N GLN A 56 -11.61 -23.28 -7.18
CA GLN A 56 -10.69 -24.12 -7.90
C GLN A 56 -10.78 -25.57 -7.40
N LEU A 57 -10.81 -25.80 -6.08
CA LEU A 57 -11.00 -27.13 -5.49
C LEU A 57 -12.33 -27.76 -5.90
N GLU A 58 -13.43 -27.01 -5.83
CA GLU A 58 -14.75 -27.46 -6.28
C GLU A 58 -14.73 -27.87 -7.75
N HIS A 59 -14.02 -27.12 -8.60
CA HIS A 59 -13.83 -27.44 -10.00
C HIS A 59 -13.02 -28.73 -10.20
N TRP A 60 -11.91 -28.91 -9.48
CA TRP A 60 -11.10 -30.14 -9.53
C TRP A 60 -11.86 -31.37 -9.02
N LEU A 61 -12.75 -31.21 -8.04
CA LEU A 61 -13.53 -32.31 -7.45
C LEU A 61 -14.83 -32.62 -8.20
N ASN A 62 -15.21 -31.81 -9.20
CA ASN A 62 -16.42 -32.04 -9.97
C ASN A 62 -16.25 -33.26 -10.90
N PRO A 63 -17.05 -34.34 -10.74
CA PRO A 63 -16.94 -35.55 -11.57
C PRO A 63 -17.30 -35.33 -13.05
N HIS A 64 -17.91 -34.19 -13.39
CA HIS A 64 -18.21 -33.77 -14.76
C HIS A 64 -17.17 -32.81 -15.35
N CYS A 65 -16.07 -32.53 -14.64
CA CYS A 65 -15.03 -31.67 -15.16
C CYS A 65 -14.26 -32.33 -16.32
N LYS A 66 -13.84 -31.52 -17.30
CA LYS A 66 -13.05 -32.01 -18.44
C LYS A 66 -11.70 -32.57 -17.97
N PRO A 67 -11.03 -33.46 -18.72
CA PRO A 67 -9.77 -34.10 -18.28
C PRO A 67 -8.60 -33.15 -17.95
N HIS A 68 -8.69 -31.88 -18.35
CA HIS A 68 -7.74 -30.82 -17.98
C HIS A 68 -7.98 -30.24 -16.57
N CYS A 69 -9.01 -30.72 -15.87
CA CYS A 69 -9.31 -30.44 -14.48
C CYS A 69 -8.72 -31.52 -13.54
N ASN A 70 -7.50 -32.03 -13.77
CA ASN A 70 -6.70 -32.65 -12.70
C ASN A 70 -5.45 -31.81 -12.36
N SER A 71 -5.31 -31.37 -11.10
CA SER A 71 -4.25 -30.42 -10.69
C SER A 71 -2.86 -31.05 -10.78
N ASN A 72 -2.82 -32.40 -10.80
CA ASN A 72 -1.58 -33.16 -10.98
C ASN A 72 -1.18 -33.31 -12.45
N TRP A 73 -2.04 -32.88 -13.40
CA TRP A 73 -1.85 -32.97 -14.85
C TRP A 73 -1.75 -31.60 -15.51
N VAL A 74 -1.47 -30.54 -14.75
CA VAL A 74 -1.17 -29.23 -15.33
C VAL A 74 0.08 -29.38 -16.18
N SER A 75 -0.10 -29.36 -17.49
CA SER A 75 0.99 -29.38 -18.46
C SER A 75 1.95 -28.24 -18.11
N PRO A 76 3.27 -28.49 -17.99
CA PRO A 76 4.21 -27.39 -17.84
C PRO A 76 4.10 -26.50 -19.08
N ILE A 77 4.03 -25.19 -18.87
CA ILE A 77 4.26 -24.19 -19.92
C ILE A 77 5.77 -23.98 -20.00
#